data_AF-A0AAN7AYW6-F1
#
_entry.id   AF-A0AAN7AYW6-F1
#
_cell.length_a   1.000
_cell.length_b   1.000
_cell.length_c   1.000
_cell.angle_alpha   90.00
_cell.angle_beta   90.00
_cell.angle_gamma   90.00
#
_symmetry.space_group_name_H-M   'P 1'
#
loop_
_entity.id
_entity.type
_entity.pdbx_description
1 polymer ?
#
loop_
_entity_poly.entity_id
_entity_poly.type
_entity_poly.pdbx_seq_one_letter_code
_entity_poly.pdbx_strand_id
1 'polypeptide(L)'
;MRIIQIIASLSGLLSLGNTLVVPSEAGHKNSDIIVATRDILPRAGEATLTAVSITFHTNDEDKDGDSHLTITLKDSVKTISATIDSDFVHFDDDHNYGPYNLDVFYPSTRSEVRAGTVTLRLDPKGHDTWRFNWQMTMTFSDGTRMRAQAAGVELSQDHREKTWSVVG
;
A
#
# COMPACT_ATOMS: atom_id res chain seq x y z
N MET A 1 -42.84 28.86 43.41
CA MET A 1 -43.67 29.85 42.69
C MET A 1 -42.83 30.33 41.51
N ARG A 2 -43.04 30.06 40.22
CA ARG A 2 -44.15 29.57 39.34
C ARG A 2 -43.54 28.53 38.36
N ILE A 3 -44.11 27.33 38.15
CA ILE A 3 -44.98 26.87 37.03
C ILE A 3 -44.61 27.42 35.64
N ILE A 4 -44.29 26.53 34.68
CA ILE A 4 -44.87 26.42 33.30
C ILE A 4 -44.48 25.05 32.70
N GLN A 5 -45.48 24.22 32.39
CA GLN A 5 -45.45 23.11 31.42
C GLN A 5 -45.70 23.68 30.01
N ILE A 6 -45.16 23.06 28.94
CA ILE A 6 -45.70 22.98 27.55
C ILE A 6 -44.92 21.85 26.84
N ILE A 7 -45.49 20.65 26.67
CA ILE A 7 -46.21 20.09 25.49
C ILE A 7 -45.35 19.82 24.24
N ALA A 8 -45.27 18.52 23.94
CA ALA A 8 -45.03 17.76 22.71
C ALA A 8 -44.80 18.47 21.36
N SER A 9 -43.93 17.85 20.54
CA SER A 9 -44.32 17.40 19.21
C SER A 9 -43.43 16.24 18.74
N LEU A 10 -44.08 15.10 18.50
CA LEU A 10 -43.57 13.96 17.76
C LEU A 10 -43.75 14.30 16.27
N SER A 11 -42.67 14.37 15.50
CA SER A 11 -42.73 14.39 14.04
C SER A 11 -41.65 13.47 13.52
N GLY A 12 -42.08 12.36 12.91
CA GLY A 12 -41.20 11.36 12.32
C GLY A 12 -40.34 11.92 11.21
N LEU A 13 -39.24 11.22 10.92
CA LEU A 13 -38.53 11.38 9.65
C LEU A 13 -38.10 10.01 9.11
N LEU A 14 -38.43 9.82 7.84
CA LEU A 14 -38.23 8.63 7.03
C LEU A 14 -36.74 8.30 6.89
N SER A 15 -36.43 7.02 7.07
CA SER A 15 -35.16 6.41 6.69
C SER A 15 -35.05 6.34 5.17
N LEU A 16 -34.07 7.05 4.61
CA LEU A 16 -33.33 6.68 3.40
C LEU A 16 -31.93 7.30 3.51
N GLY A 17 -30.94 6.48 3.87
CA GLY A 17 -29.53 6.84 4.01
C GLY A 17 -29.09 7.02 5.46
N ASN A 18 -28.32 6.06 5.98
CA ASN A 18 -27.78 6.00 7.35
C ASN A 18 -26.99 7.25 7.75
N THR A 19 -27.69 8.29 8.21
CA THR A 19 -27.09 9.38 8.99
C THR A 19 -27.78 9.39 10.34
N LEU A 20 -27.10 8.88 11.36
CA LEU A 20 -27.54 8.97 12.74
C LEU A 20 -27.15 10.37 13.25
N VAL A 21 -28.10 11.31 13.29
CA VAL A 21 -27.89 12.62 13.92
C VAL A 21 -28.19 12.46 15.41
N VAL A 22 -27.17 12.49 16.25
CA VAL A 22 -27.34 12.52 17.71
C VAL A 22 -27.51 13.98 18.14
N PRO A 23 -28.55 14.35 18.90
CA PRO A 23 -28.67 15.72 19.41
C PRO A 23 -27.67 15.96 20.55
N SER A 24 -26.94 17.07 20.45
CA SER A 24 -26.04 17.58 21.49
C SER A 24 -26.87 18.22 22.61
N GLU A 25 -26.93 17.58 23.78
CA GLU A 25 -27.54 18.17 24.97
C GLU A 25 -26.56 19.14 25.66
N ALA A 26 -26.97 20.41 25.72
CA ALA A 26 -26.48 21.51 26.56
C ALA A 26 -25.01 21.98 26.42
N GLY A 27 -24.83 23.01 25.58
CA GLY A 27 -24.37 24.30 26.07
C GLY A 27 -22.87 24.50 26.35
N HIS A 28 -22.06 24.64 25.31
CA HIS A 28 -21.19 25.81 25.10
C HIS A 28 -20.63 25.78 23.68
N LYS A 29 -20.51 26.97 23.07
CA LYS A 29 -20.08 27.19 21.69
C LYS A 29 -18.69 26.58 21.44
N ASN A 30 -18.61 25.57 20.58
CA ASN A 30 -17.56 25.35 19.59
C ASN A 30 -18.05 24.24 18.64
N SER A 31 -18.20 24.60 17.38
CA SER A 31 -18.77 23.77 16.32
C SER A 31 -17.73 22.78 15.78
N ASP A 32 -17.51 21.67 16.47
CA ASP A 32 -16.82 20.53 15.89
C ASP A 32 -17.86 19.49 15.48
N ILE A 33 -18.48 19.72 14.32
CA ILE A 33 -19.18 18.67 13.60
C ILE A 33 -18.07 17.76 13.04
N ILE A 34 -17.71 16.71 13.76
CA ILE A 34 -16.87 15.65 13.20
C ILE A 34 -17.75 14.86 12.25
N VAL A 35 -17.78 15.29 11.00
CA VAL A 35 -18.27 14.50 9.88
C VAL A 35 -17.28 13.35 9.71
N ALA A 36 -17.53 12.22 10.37
CA ALA A 36 -16.81 10.98 10.11
C ALA A 36 -17.28 10.41 8.75
N THR A 37 -16.89 11.06 7.66
CA THR A 37 -16.88 10.45 6.34
C THR A 37 -15.89 9.28 6.40
N ARG A 38 -16.42 8.06 6.51
CA ARG A 38 -15.75 6.76 6.29
C ARG A 38 -14.23 6.74 6.60
N ASP A 39 -13.86 6.29 7.79
CA ASP A 39 -12.61 5.56 8.08
C ASP A 39 -11.35 6.03 7.33
N ILE A 40 -10.88 7.25 7.58
CA ILE A 40 -9.55 7.72 7.15
C ILE A 40 -8.60 7.94 8.33
N LEU A 41 -8.96 7.47 9.52
CA LEU A 41 -7.98 7.31 10.60
C LEU A 41 -7.46 5.87 10.51
N PRO A 42 -6.14 5.64 10.36
CA PRO A 42 -5.59 4.31 10.54
C PRO A 42 -6.14 3.74 11.83
N ARG A 43 -6.54 2.46 11.84
CA ARG A 43 -7.06 1.81 13.05
C ARG A 43 -6.09 2.11 14.18
N ALA A 44 -6.52 2.92 15.13
CA ALA A 44 -5.62 3.56 16.08
C ALA A 44 -4.71 2.49 16.73
N GLY A 45 -3.40 2.57 16.43
CA GLY A 45 -2.38 1.66 16.95
C GLY A 45 -1.82 0.59 16.01
N GLU A 46 -2.22 0.52 14.73
CA GLU A 46 -1.53 -0.38 13.79
C GLU A 46 -0.19 0.19 13.30
N ALA A 47 0.84 -0.65 13.24
CA ALA A 47 2.14 -0.27 12.74
C ALA A 47 2.09 0.08 11.25
N THR A 48 2.77 1.17 10.89
CA THR A 48 2.78 1.74 9.54
C THR A 48 4.11 1.48 8.85
N LEU A 49 4.09 1.41 7.52
CA LEU A 49 5.26 1.15 6.71
C LEU A 49 6.28 2.30 6.83
N THR A 50 7.54 1.96 7.14
CA THR A 50 8.62 2.95 7.32
C THR A 50 9.80 2.74 6.39
N ALA A 51 10.02 1.49 5.92
CA ALA A 51 11.07 1.20 4.95
C ALA A 51 10.72 -0.03 4.12
N VAL A 52 11.13 -0.02 2.85
CA VAL A 52 11.00 -1.17 1.94
C VAL A 52 12.34 -1.37 1.23
N SER A 53 12.76 -2.63 1.13
CA SER A 53 13.94 -3.01 0.35
C SER A 53 13.68 -4.27 -0.46
N ILE A 54 14.36 -4.43 -1.59
CA ILE A 54 14.27 -5.62 -2.45
C ILE A 54 15.66 -6.14 -2.81
N THR A 55 15.78 -7.47 -2.85
CA THR A 55 16.96 -8.19 -3.34
C THR A 55 16.57 -9.08 -4.49
N PHE A 56 17.50 -9.29 -5.42
CA PHE A 56 17.35 -10.17 -6.57
C PHE A 56 18.41 -11.26 -6.56
N HIS A 57 18.04 -12.42 -7.10
CA HIS A 57 18.98 -13.43 -7.54
C HIS A 57 18.67 -13.71 -9.02
N THR A 58 19.60 -13.41 -9.90
CA THR A 58 19.52 -13.78 -11.32
C THR A 58 19.80 -15.26 -11.47
N ASN A 59 19.07 -15.92 -12.36
CA ASN A 59 19.20 -17.35 -12.60
C ASN A 59 20.12 -17.59 -13.82
N ASP A 60 19.54 -17.98 -14.95
CA ASP A 60 20.20 -18.45 -16.18
C ASP A 60 20.09 -17.48 -17.36
N GLU A 61 19.50 -16.30 -17.17
CA GLU A 61 19.42 -15.25 -18.18
C GLU A 61 19.45 -13.87 -17.49
N ASP A 62 20.36 -13.03 -17.96
CA ASP A 62 20.76 -11.76 -17.37
C ASP A 62 19.73 -10.65 -17.60
N LYS A 63 19.91 -9.52 -16.91
CA LYS A 63 19.19 -8.29 -17.24
C LYS A 63 20.14 -7.38 -17.99
N ASP A 64 19.78 -6.99 -19.21
CA ASP A 64 20.56 -6.01 -19.96
C ASP A 64 20.67 -4.67 -19.20
N GLY A 65 21.87 -4.09 -19.27
CA GLY A 65 22.23 -2.89 -18.50
C GLY A 65 21.50 -1.62 -18.93
N ASP A 66 20.79 -1.63 -20.05
CA ASP A 66 20.05 -0.49 -20.57
C ASP A 66 18.51 -0.63 -20.47
N SER A 67 18.04 -1.76 -19.91
CA SER A 67 16.64 -2.03 -19.60
C SER A 67 16.20 -1.32 -18.32
N HIS A 68 15.02 -0.72 -18.33
CA HIS A 68 14.47 -0.02 -17.17
C HIS A 68 13.61 -0.95 -16.30
N LEU A 69 13.71 -0.83 -14.97
CA LEU A 69 12.93 -1.62 -14.02
C LEU A 69 12.18 -0.72 -13.05
N THR A 70 10.85 -0.83 -13.08
CA THR A 70 9.96 -0.22 -12.10
C THR A 70 9.43 -1.31 -11.17
N ILE A 71 9.48 -1.04 -9.86
CA ILE A 71 8.99 -1.93 -8.81
C ILE A 71 8.04 -1.13 -7.94
N THR A 72 6.81 -1.59 -7.80
CA THR A 72 5.78 -0.87 -7.05
C THR A 72 5.14 -1.78 -6.02
N LEU A 73 5.09 -1.30 -4.77
CA LEU A 73 4.27 -1.85 -3.70
C LEU A 73 2.99 -1.02 -3.59
N LYS A 74 1.84 -1.67 -3.79
CA LYS A 74 0.51 -1.09 -3.57
C LYS A 74 -0.18 -1.75 -2.39
N ASP A 75 -0.94 -0.97 -1.64
CA ASP A 75 -1.77 -1.49 -0.56
C ASP A 75 -3.14 -2.03 -1.04
N SER A 76 -3.98 -2.45 -0.10
CA SER A 76 -5.31 -3.00 -0.37
C SER A 76 -6.27 -2.03 -1.07
N VAL A 77 -6.08 -0.71 -0.90
CA VAL A 77 -6.89 0.33 -1.57
C VAL A 77 -6.24 0.84 -2.86
N LYS A 78 -5.16 0.18 -3.31
CA LYS A 78 -4.42 0.47 -4.55
C LYS A 78 -3.60 1.77 -4.50
N THR A 79 -3.35 2.31 -3.31
CA THR A 79 -2.40 3.41 -3.12
C THR A 79 -0.98 2.87 -3.27
N ILE A 80 -0.09 3.65 -3.91
CA ILE A 80 1.33 3.32 -4.00
C ILE A 80 1.97 3.63 -2.65
N SER A 81 2.30 2.58 -1.89
CA SER A 81 2.99 2.71 -0.60
C SER A 81 4.47 2.99 -0.81
N ALA A 82 5.10 2.28 -1.77
CA ALA A 82 6.51 2.46 -2.09
C ALA A 82 6.82 2.13 -3.57
N THR A 83 7.86 2.77 -4.13
CA THR A 83 8.33 2.48 -5.48
C THR A 83 9.84 2.60 -5.60
N ILE A 84 10.44 1.88 -6.55
CA ILE A 84 11.72 2.26 -7.15
C ILE A 84 11.53 2.23 -8.67
N ASP A 85 12.18 3.16 -9.34
CA ASP A 85 12.12 3.37 -10.78
C ASP A 85 13.55 3.68 -11.21
N SER A 86 14.21 2.71 -11.86
CA SER A 86 15.64 2.81 -12.17
C SER A 86 16.04 1.92 -13.32
N ASP A 87 17.01 2.37 -14.10
CA ASP A 87 17.68 1.53 -15.11
C ASP A 87 18.48 0.39 -14.47
N PHE A 88 18.89 0.57 -13.20
CA PHE A 88 19.88 -0.26 -12.52
C PHE A 88 21.15 -0.46 -13.35
N VAL A 89 22.07 -1.27 -12.85
CA VAL A 89 23.18 -1.79 -13.64
C VAL A 89 22.76 -3.06 -14.36
N HIS A 90 23.63 -3.58 -15.22
CA HIS A 90 23.53 -4.95 -15.70
C HIS A 90 23.50 -5.93 -14.53
N PHE A 91 22.66 -6.97 -14.63
CA PHE A 91 22.63 -8.05 -13.66
C PHE A 91 23.14 -9.34 -14.31
N ASP A 92 24.39 -9.70 -14.01
CA ASP A 92 25.06 -10.93 -14.44
C ASP A 92 24.30 -12.18 -13.98
N ASP A 93 24.46 -13.29 -14.70
CA ASP A 93 23.90 -14.59 -14.33
C ASP A 93 24.37 -15.10 -12.96
N ASP A 94 23.51 -15.89 -12.29
CA ASP A 94 23.78 -16.55 -11.01
C ASP A 94 24.33 -15.61 -9.91
N HIS A 95 23.86 -14.36 -9.90
CA HIS A 95 24.37 -13.32 -9.01
C HIS A 95 23.28 -12.73 -8.12
N ASN A 96 23.70 -12.24 -6.96
CA ASN A 96 22.81 -11.59 -6.01
C ASN A 96 22.97 -10.07 -6.06
N TYR A 97 21.85 -9.35 -6.13
CA TYR A 97 21.81 -7.88 -6.19
C TYR A 97 20.94 -7.29 -5.08
N GLY A 98 21.30 -6.07 -4.68
CA GLY A 98 20.66 -5.34 -3.59
C GLY A 98 21.31 -5.58 -2.22
N PRO A 99 20.63 -5.20 -1.12
CA PRO A 99 19.28 -4.65 -1.08
C PRO A 99 19.20 -3.25 -1.72
N TYR A 100 18.17 -3.05 -2.55
CA TYR A 100 17.81 -1.73 -3.07
C TYR A 100 16.63 -1.18 -2.27
N ASN A 101 16.75 0.06 -1.80
CA ASN A 101 15.67 0.71 -1.06
C ASN A 101 14.62 1.26 -2.02
N LEU A 102 13.36 1.08 -1.68
CA LEU A 102 12.25 1.76 -2.36
C LEU A 102 11.92 3.05 -1.60
N ASP A 103 11.55 4.08 -2.35
CA ASP A 103 11.03 5.32 -1.80
C ASP A 103 9.62 5.07 -1.25
N VAL A 104 9.41 5.37 0.03
CA VAL A 104 8.11 5.22 0.70
C VAL A 104 7.33 6.53 0.58
N PHE A 105 6.19 6.49 -0.11
CA PHE A 105 5.33 7.67 -0.34
C PHE A 105 4.15 7.72 0.64
N TYR A 106 3.57 6.55 0.94
CA TYR A 106 2.43 6.45 1.82
C TYR A 106 2.69 5.42 2.92
N PRO A 107 2.61 5.82 4.20
CA PRO A 107 2.87 4.93 5.33
C PRO A 107 1.65 4.01 5.61
N SER A 108 1.27 3.19 4.63
CA SER A 108 0.17 2.22 4.76
C SER A 108 0.35 1.35 6.00
N THR A 109 -0.76 0.95 6.62
CA THR A 109 -0.72 0.05 7.77
C THR A 109 -0.26 -1.36 7.37
N ARG A 110 0.17 -2.15 8.35
CA ARG A 110 0.58 -3.55 8.14
C ARG A 110 -0.52 -4.38 7.47
N SER A 111 -1.77 -4.22 7.87
CA SER A 111 -2.92 -4.93 7.30
C SER A 111 -3.21 -4.52 5.87
N GLU A 112 -3.12 -3.23 5.56
CA GLU A 112 -3.27 -2.68 4.22
C GLU A 112 -2.19 -3.20 3.27
N VAL A 113 -0.92 -3.16 3.70
CA VAL A 113 0.22 -3.71 2.93
C VAL A 113 0.06 -5.21 2.73
N ARG A 114 -0.35 -5.95 3.77
CA ARG A 114 -0.57 -7.40 3.70
C ARG A 114 -1.60 -7.76 2.63
N ALA A 115 -2.70 -7.03 2.54
CA ALA A 115 -3.74 -7.24 1.52
C ALA A 115 -3.44 -6.53 0.18
N GLY A 116 -2.21 -6.03 0.02
CA GLY A 116 -1.72 -5.33 -1.15
C GLY A 116 -1.08 -6.25 -2.20
N THR A 117 -0.37 -5.61 -3.14
CA THR A 117 0.30 -6.27 -4.27
C THR A 117 1.69 -5.69 -4.53
N VAL A 118 2.60 -6.53 -5.02
CA VAL A 118 3.89 -6.13 -5.58
C VAL A 118 3.83 -6.30 -7.09
N THR A 119 4.23 -5.28 -7.84
CA THR A 119 4.32 -5.31 -9.30
C THR A 119 5.76 -5.00 -9.72
N LEU A 120 6.34 -5.85 -10.56
CA LEU A 120 7.62 -5.58 -11.23
C LEU A 120 7.34 -5.42 -12.73
N ARG A 121 7.89 -4.37 -13.32
CA ARG A 121 7.77 -4.05 -14.73
C ARG A 121 9.15 -3.78 -15.34
N LEU A 122 9.49 -4.55 -16.37
CA LEU A 122 10.66 -4.39 -17.20
C LEU A 122 10.28 -3.63 -18.47
N ASP A 123 10.98 -2.54 -18.76
CA ASP A 123 10.90 -1.82 -20.02
C ASP A 123 12.24 -1.98 -20.76
N PRO A 124 12.38 -3.05 -21.57
CA PRO A 124 13.65 -3.39 -22.20
C PRO A 124 13.93 -2.56 -23.44
N LYS A 125 15.21 -2.48 -23.82
CA LYS A 125 15.65 -1.89 -25.08
C LYS A 125 16.08 -2.98 -26.06
N GLY A 126 15.11 -3.49 -26.83
CA GLY A 126 15.34 -4.53 -27.82
C GLY A 126 14.78 -5.87 -27.38
N HIS A 127 15.55 -6.94 -27.59
CA HIS A 127 15.20 -8.29 -27.17
C HIS A 127 15.92 -8.58 -25.87
N ASP A 128 15.16 -8.68 -24.79
CA ASP A 128 15.69 -8.89 -23.44
C ASP A 128 14.73 -9.84 -22.71
N THR A 129 15.29 -10.82 -22.04
CA THR A 129 14.57 -11.76 -21.19
C THR A 129 15.36 -11.84 -19.91
N TRP A 130 14.72 -11.59 -18.77
CA TRP A 130 15.37 -11.62 -17.48
C TRP A 130 14.72 -12.69 -16.61
N ARG A 131 15.53 -13.65 -16.14
CA ARG A 131 15.09 -14.75 -15.26
C ARG A 131 15.67 -14.61 -13.87
N PHE A 132 14.80 -14.54 -12.86
CA PHE A 132 15.23 -14.21 -11.51
C PHE A 132 14.30 -14.69 -10.41
N ASN A 133 14.81 -14.61 -9.19
CA ASN A 133 14.07 -14.67 -7.94
C ASN A 133 14.15 -13.31 -7.24
N TRP A 134 13.13 -12.96 -6.46
CA TRP A 134 13.15 -11.72 -5.69
C TRP A 134 12.61 -11.92 -4.28
N GLN A 135 13.12 -11.11 -3.35
CA GLN A 135 12.60 -11.00 -1.98
C GLN A 135 12.50 -9.53 -1.59
N MET A 136 11.31 -9.11 -1.18
CA MET A 136 11.04 -7.78 -0.65
C MET A 136 10.88 -7.85 0.87
N THR A 137 11.59 -6.98 1.60
CA THR A 137 11.45 -6.79 3.06
C THR A 137 10.80 -5.45 3.35
N MET A 138 9.68 -5.48 4.06
CA MET A 138 8.93 -4.31 4.52
C MET A 138 9.12 -4.18 6.04
N THR A 139 9.54 -3.01 6.50
CA THR A 139 9.74 -2.68 7.93
C THR A 139 8.66 -1.69 8.38
N PHE A 140 8.14 -1.90 9.57
CA PHE A 140 7.06 -1.10 10.15
C PHE A 140 7.55 -0.27 11.35
N SER A 141 6.75 0.72 11.74
CA SER A 141 7.06 1.67 12.82
C SER A 141 7.20 1.03 14.21
N ASP A 142 6.66 -0.16 14.41
CA ASP A 142 6.85 -0.98 15.63
C ASP A 142 8.13 -1.84 15.60
N GLY A 143 8.95 -1.71 14.55
CA GLY A 143 10.17 -2.48 14.33
C GLY A 143 9.94 -3.88 13.76
N THR A 144 8.68 -4.31 13.59
CA THR A 144 8.35 -5.59 12.96
C THR A 144 8.61 -5.55 11.46
N ARG A 145 8.70 -6.74 10.86
CA ARG A 145 8.93 -6.90 9.41
C ARG A 145 7.90 -7.81 8.76
N MET A 146 7.73 -7.64 7.46
CA MET A 146 7.05 -8.57 6.55
C MET A 146 7.96 -8.88 5.37
N ARG A 147 7.74 -10.03 4.75
CA ARG A 147 8.44 -10.43 3.53
C ARG A 147 7.42 -10.87 2.48
N ALA A 148 7.69 -10.51 1.24
CA ALA A 148 7.07 -11.08 0.05
C ALA A 148 8.20 -11.57 -0.86
N GLN A 149 7.98 -12.62 -1.62
CA GLN A 149 9.00 -13.20 -2.49
C GLN A 149 8.37 -14.01 -3.61
N ALA A 150 9.08 -14.14 -4.72
CA ALA A 150 8.77 -15.10 -5.76
C ALA A 150 10.05 -15.68 -6.35
N ALA A 151 9.94 -16.90 -6.89
CA ALA A 151 11.02 -17.59 -7.56
C ALA A 151 10.58 -18.01 -8.98
N GLY A 152 11.55 -18.23 -9.87
CA GLY A 152 11.31 -18.60 -11.27
C GLY A 152 10.50 -17.54 -12.02
N VAL A 153 10.82 -16.26 -11.78
CA VAL A 153 10.21 -15.14 -12.50
C VAL A 153 10.92 -14.98 -13.83
N GLU A 154 10.15 -14.79 -14.88
CA GLU A 154 10.64 -14.37 -16.20
C GLU A 154 9.89 -13.09 -16.56
N LEU A 155 10.63 -12.05 -16.95
CA LEU A 155 10.10 -10.86 -17.61
C LEU A 155 10.81 -10.71 -18.96
N SER A 156 10.09 -10.30 -19.99
CA SER A 156 10.68 -10.12 -21.32
C SER A 156 10.02 -8.98 -22.08
N GLN A 157 10.49 -8.69 -23.29
CA GLN A 157 9.87 -7.67 -24.16
C GLN A 157 8.38 -7.94 -24.45
N ASP A 158 7.96 -9.21 -24.40
CA ASP A 158 6.59 -9.65 -24.67
C ASP A 158 5.78 -9.81 -23.37
N HIS A 159 6.45 -10.08 -22.25
CA HIS A 159 5.86 -10.26 -20.93
C HIS A 159 6.53 -9.33 -19.92
N ARG A 160 6.25 -8.03 -20.06
CA ARG A 160 6.98 -6.96 -19.37
C ARG A 160 6.64 -6.80 -17.90
N GLU A 161 5.48 -7.26 -17.46
CA GLU A 161 4.98 -6.99 -16.11
C GLU A 161 4.45 -8.25 -15.45
N LYS A 162 4.70 -8.38 -14.15
CA LYS A 162 4.09 -9.41 -13.31
C LYS A 162 3.72 -8.84 -11.95
N THR A 163 2.58 -9.28 -11.44
CA THR A 163 2.02 -8.83 -10.16
C THR A 163 1.77 -10.02 -9.25
N TRP A 164 2.10 -9.85 -7.96
CA TRP A 164 1.88 -10.82 -6.90
C TRP A 164 1.09 -10.19 -5.76
N SER A 165 0.30 -11.01 -5.04
CA SER A 165 -0.24 -10.60 -3.75
C SER A 165 0.89 -10.57 -2.71
N VAL A 166 0.81 -9.65 -1.74
CA VAL A 166 1.78 -9.60 -0.64
C VAL A 166 1.60 -10.80 0.31
N VAL A 167 0.39 -11.34 0.41
CA VAL A 167 0.15 -12.64 1.05
C VAL A 167 0.64 -13.74 0.11
N GLY A 168 1.67 -14.47 0.54
CA GLY A 168 2.05 -15.76 -0.03
C GLY A 168 1.16 -16.88 0.49
#